data_AF-A0A286IAX9-F1
#
_entry.id   AF-A0A286IAX9-F1
#
_cell.length_a   1.000
_cell.length_b   1.000
_cell.length_c   1.000
_cell.angle_alpha   90.00
_cell.angle_beta   90.00
_cell.angle_gamma   90.00
#
_symmetry.space_group_name_H-M   'P 1'
#
loop_
_entity.id
_entity.type
_entity.pdbx_description
1 polymer ?
#
loop_
_entity_poly.entity_id
_entity_poly.type
_entity_poly.pdbx_seq_one_letter_code
_entity_poly.pdbx_strand_id
1 'polypeptide(L)'
;MPDDLEPSFVIPWFERPEFESLGIPVDEEYFGAAEKCFMQDVRELPAKISEYEAKESVMVERDDGTSFNLWEEEAERCRKLFAELEPLQAIVDSTEAQFRIHFEVAWAKLFQLLANGEIECTAIDFDRWDNCVEREEFEEAAQFELIMASSIPLNFDWKQNKIKIGARNFAALRVRTDHVLKHREFLLPKPKPVTLGQFGSFFVSSNTDRPAARRKRGRPHEVNWGDLREHLANLVEGGLAPNTKESCIYELIAYAEKELGKSPSRSSVQRNLNKELNLVYAQN
;
A
#
# COMPACT_ATOMS: atom_id res chain seq x y z
N MET A 1 -14.73 -11.24 5.03
CA MET A 1 -14.49 -10.12 4.09
C MET A 1 -13.82 -10.73 2.87
N PRO A 2 -14.32 -10.56 1.63
CA PRO A 2 -13.50 -10.88 0.46
C PRO A 2 -12.40 -9.83 0.41
N ASP A 3 -11.16 -10.26 0.64
CA ASP A 3 -9.96 -9.41 0.72
C ASP A 3 -9.58 -8.71 -0.61
N ASP A 4 -10.42 -8.85 -1.65
CA ASP A 4 -10.17 -8.36 -3.02
C ASP A 4 -10.66 -6.91 -3.28
N LEU A 5 -11.25 -6.23 -2.28
CA LEU A 5 -11.69 -4.83 -2.40
C LEU A 5 -10.72 -3.81 -1.81
N GLU A 6 -9.71 -4.23 -1.06
CA GLU A 6 -8.63 -3.34 -0.67
C GLU A 6 -7.58 -3.34 -1.78
N PRO A 7 -7.36 -2.22 -2.50
CA PRO A 7 -6.30 -2.19 -3.50
C PRO A 7 -4.97 -2.45 -2.79
N SER A 8 -4.26 -3.49 -3.22
CA SER A 8 -2.95 -3.87 -2.68
C SER A 8 -2.01 -2.67 -2.74
N PHE A 9 -1.74 -2.03 -1.60
CA PHE A 9 -0.89 -0.84 -1.42
C PHE A 9 -0.65 -0.05 -2.71
N VAL A 10 -1.62 0.79 -3.09
CA VAL A 10 -1.40 1.74 -4.19
C VAL A 10 -0.27 2.66 -3.78
N ILE A 11 0.84 2.61 -4.50
CA ILE A 11 1.85 3.67 -4.43
C ILE A 11 1.12 4.95 -4.85
N PRO A 12 0.92 5.93 -3.96
CA PRO A 12 0.04 7.06 -4.28
C PRO A 12 0.73 8.11 -5.13
N TRP A 13 2.01 7.93 -5.47
CA TRP A 13 2.81 8.88 -6.23
C TRP A 13 3.05 8.41 -7.67
N PHE A 14 3.31 9.36 -8.55
CA PHE A 14 3.52 9.10 -9.98
C PHE A 14 4.88 8.47 -10.28
N GLU A 15 4.95 7.62 -11.30
CA GLU A 15 6.17 7.01 -11.82
C GLU A 15 6.68 7.72 -13.07
N ARG A 16 8.00 7.67 -13.33
CA ARG A 16 8.64 8.26 -14.53
C ARG A 16 7.88 8.02 -15.86
N PRO A 17 7.35 6.81 -16.16
CA PRO A 17 6.60 6.59 -17.40
C PRO A 17 5.35 7.47 -17.52
N GLU A 18 4.72 7.84 -16.41
CA GLU A 18 3.53 8.70 -16.41
C GLU A 18 3.92 10.14 -16.79
N PHE A 19 5.02 10.66 -16.23
CA PHE A 19 5.61 11.94 -16.64
C PHE A 19 5.92 11.95 -18.14
N GLU A 20 6.64 10.94 -18.62
CA GLU A 20 7.02 10.81 -20.04
C GLU A 20 5.79 10.75 -20.96
N SER A 21 4.78 9.97 -20.58
CA SER A 21 3.57 9.78 -21.39
C SER A 21 2.75 11.07 -21.55
N LEU A 22 2.76 11.92 -20.52
CA LEU A 22 2.04 13.19 -20.48
C LEU A 22 2.91 14.37 -20.93
N GLY A 23 4.21 14.16 -21.13
CA GLY A 23 5.17 15.21 -21.48
C GLY A 23 5.45 16.19 -20.34
N ILE A 24 5.20 15.77 -19.10
CA ILE A 24 5.51 16.53 -17.89
C ILE A 24 7.02 16.37 -17.61
N PRO A 25 7.78 17.45 -17.41
CA PRO A 25 9.19 17.33 -17.02
C PRO A 25 9.33 16.52 -15.73
N VAL A 26 10.23 15.55 -15.73
CA VAL A 26 10.51 14.74 -14.54
C VAL A 26 11.34 15.60 -13.58
N ASP A 27 10.80 15.82 -12.38
CA ASP A 27 11.57 16.32 -11.25
C ASP A 27 12.10 15.11 -10.47
N GLU A 28 13.41 14.86 -10.51
CA GLU A 28 14.00 13.71 -9.83
C GLU A 28 13.92 13.82 -8.30
N GLU A 29 13.79 15.04 -7.75
CA GLU A 29 13.61 15.24 -6.31
C GLU A 29 12.21 14.78 -5.84
N TYR A 30 11.22 14.73 -6.74
CA TYR A 30 9.86 14.28 -6.45
C TYR A 30 9.84 12.88 -5.85
N PHE A 31 10.59 11.92 -6.40
CA PHE A 31 10.52 10.53 -5.94
C PHE A 31 11.02 10.38 -4.50
N GLY A 32 12.11 11.08 -4.16
CA GLY A 32 12.63 11.09 -2.79
C GLY A 32 11.73 11.84 -1.81
N ALA A 33 11.11 12.94 -2.27
CA ALA A 33 10.14 13.70 -1.48
C ALA A 33 8.87 12.88 -1.22
N ALA A 34 8.28 12.27 -2.24
CA ALA A 34 7.08 11.44 -2.16
C ALA A 34 7.29 10.23 -1.24
N GLU A 35 8.42 9.54 -1.35
CA GLU A 35 8.74 8.40 -0.47
C GLU A 35 8.79 8.80 1.00
N LYS A 36 9.34 9.99 1.31
CA LYS A 36 9.43 10.50 2.68
C LYS A 36 8.09 11.00 3.21
N CYS A 37 7.31 11.69 2.39
CA CYS A 37 6.03 12.26 2.77
C CYS A 37 4.92 11.19 2.89
N PHE A 38 4.99 10.09 2.15
CA PHE A 38 3.91 9.10 2.04
C PHE A 38 3.34 8.57 3.38
N MET A 39 4.21 8.35 4.37
CA MET A 39 3.79 7.75 5.65
C MET A 39 3.28 8.79 6.66
N GLN A 40 3.29 10.08 6.31
CA GLN A 40 2.99 11.18 7.22
C GLN A 40 1.97 12.11 6.56
N ASP A 41 0.87 12.39 7.25
CA ASP A 41 -0.01 13.47 6.83
C ASP A 41 0.61 14.82 7.25
N VAL A 42 1.50 15.33 6.40
CA VAL A 42 2.25 16.57 6.63
C VAL A 42 1.30 17.75 6.82
N ARG A 43 0.13 17.74 6.15
CA ARG A 43 -0.86 18.82 6.20
C ARG A 43 -1.59 18.88 7.55
N GLU A 44 -1.67 17.76 8.27
CA GLU A 44 -2.25 17.71 9.61
C GLU A 44 -1.28 18.12 10.73
N LEU A 45 0.03 18.13 10.48
CA LEU A 45 1.03 18.41 11.51
C LEU A 45 0.84 19.77 12.21
N PRO A 46 0.53 20.89 11.51
CA PRO A 46 0.24 22.16 12.18
C PRO A 46 -0.96 22.10 13.14
N ALA A 47 -2.00 21.35 12.77
CA ALA A 47 -3.17 21.16 13.63
C ALA A 47 -2.81 20.32 14.87
N LYS A 48 -2.04 19.24 14.69
CA LYS A 48 -1.55 18.40 15.80
C LYS A 48 -0.64 19.16 16.77
N ILE A 49 0.27 19.99 16.25
CA ILE A 49 1.12 20.87 17.08
C ILE A 49 0.24 21.76 17.95
N SER A 50 -0.75 22.44 17.33
CA SER A 50 -1.68 23.31 18.05
C SER A 50 -2.52 22.55 19.09
N GLU A 51 -2.96 21.33 18.76
CA GLU A 51 -3.71 20.47 19.68
C GLU A 51 -2.87 20.09 20.92
N TYR A 52 -1.61 19.69 20.72
CA TYR A 52 -0.73 19.31 21.81
C TYR A 52 -0.33 20.50 22.69
N GLU A 53 -0.08 21.67 22.10
CA GLU A 53 0.21 22.90 22.83
C GLU A 53 -0.99 23.39 23.69
N ALA A 54 -2.21 23.05 23.29
CA ALA A 54 -3.42 23.40 24.03
C ALA A 54 -3.73 22.44 25.19
N LYS A 55 -3.09 21.25 25.24
CA LYS A 55 -3.33 20.26 26.30
C LYS A 55 -2.65 20.68 27.60
N GLU A 56 -3.30 20.38 28.72
CA GLU A 56 -2.73 20.59 30.05
C GLU A 56 -1.45 19.77 30.24
N SER A 57 -0.46 20.35 30.92
CA SER A 57 0.85 19.73 31.15
C SER A 57 0.73 18.37 31.83
N VAL A 58 1.29 17.33 31.21
CA VAL A 58 1.36 15.98 31.77
C VAL A 58 2.82 15.63 32.01
N MET A 59 3.23 15.66 33.28
CA MET A 59 4.60 15.35 33.68
C MET A 59 4.81 13.84 33.76
N VAL A 60 5.82 13.34 33.07
CA VAL A 60 6.24 11.93 33.09
C VAL A 60 7.65 11.85 33.65
N GLU A 61 7.87 10.98 34.64
CA GLU A 61 9.19 10.69 35.21
C GLU A 61 9.90 9.62 34.37
N ARG A 62 11.19 9.84 34.09
CA ARG A 62 12.08 8.90 33.41
C ARG A 62 12.81 8.04 34.45
N ASP A 63 13.35 6.91 34.00
CA ASP A 63 14.12 5.98 34.84
C ASP A 63 15.38 6.62 35.48
N ASP A 64 15.85 7.74 34.94
CA ASP A 64 16.98 8.52 35.46
C ASP A 64 16.59 9.58 36.52
N GLY A 65 15.31 9.65 36.90
CA GLY A 65 14.77 10.61 37.86
C GLY A 65 14.51 12.01 37.29
N THR A 66 14.69 12.21 35.98
CA THR A 66 14.28 13.45 35.31
C THR A 66 12.80 13.40 34.95
N SER A 67 12.14 14.56 34.87
CA SER A 67 10.75 14.65 34.41
C SER A 67 10.63 15.53 33.17
N PHE A 68 9.68 15.20 32.30
CA PHE A 68 9.38 15.95 31.08
C PHE A 68 7.86 16.07 30.89
N ASN A 69 7.43 17.09 30.16
CA ASN A 69 6.04 17.25 29.77
C ASN A 69 5.77 16.49 28.47
N LEU A 70 4.88 15.49 28.53
CA LEU A 70 4.54 14.61 27.42
C LEU A 70 4.09 15.40 26.18
N TRP A 71 3.20 16.37 26.35
CA TRP A 71 2.61 17.09 25.22
C TRP A 71 3.57 18.11 24.61
N GLU A 72 4.47 18.69 25.40
CA GLU A 72 5.55 19.52 24.86
C GLU A 72 6.55 18.70 24.04
N GLU A 73 6.93 17.51 24.51
CA GLU A 73 7.83 16.63 23.75
C GLU A 73 7.19 16.17 22.44
N GLU A 74 5.89 15.85 22.47
CA GLU A 74 5.14 15.46 21.28
C GLU A 74 4.96 16.61 20.28
N ALA A 75 4.65 17.83 20.76
CA ALA A 75 4.60 19.03 19.93
C ALA A 75 5.97 19.32 19.29
N GLU A 76 7.06 19.20 20.05
CA GLU A 76 8.41 19.41 19.52
C GLU A 76 8.81 18.35 18.48
N ARG A 77 8.40 17.09 18.68
CA ARG A 77 8.56 16.02 17.68
C ARG A 77 7.83 16.37 16.39
N CYS A 78 6.57 16.81 16.48
CA CYS A 78 5.81 17.25 15.32
C CYS A 78 6.43 18.47 14.63
N ARG A 79 6.98 19.45 15.37
CA ARG A 79 7.68 20.60 14.78
C ARG A 79 8.93 20.19 14.00
N LYS A 80 9.74 19.28 14.55
CA LYS A 80 10.93 18.74 13.86
C LYS A 80 10.54 18.03 12.57
N LEU A 81 9.50 17.20 12.64
CA LEU A 81 8.98 16.48 11.49
C LEU A 81 8.41 17.43 10.43
N PHE A 82 7.64 18.45 10.85
CA PHE A 82 7.09 19.44 9.94
C PHE A 82 8.19 20.25 9.25
N ALA A 83 9.20 20.71 9.98
CA ALA A 83 10.33 21.43 9.40
C ALA A 83 11.14 20.59 8.40
N GLU A 84 11.22 19.27 8.58
CA GLU A 84 11.85 18.36 7.62
C GLU A 84 10.96 18.13 6.38
N LEU A 85 9.66 17.88 6.58
CA LEU A 85 8.77 17.39 5.54
C LEU A 85 8.05 18.49 4.76
N GLU A 86 7.82 19.68 5.31
CA GLU A 86 7.12 20.77 4.63
C GLU A 86 7.76 21.14 3.28
N PRO A 87 9.10 21.34 3.17
CA PRO A 87 9.72 21.65 1.89
C PRO A 87 9.57 20.51 0.87
N LEU A 88 9.61 19.26 1.33
CA LEU A 88 9.42 18.08 0.48
C LEU A 88 7.98 17.96 0.00
N GLN A 89 7.02 18.24 0.88
CA GLN A 89 5.60 18.27 0.53
C GLN A 89 5.32 19.34 -0.52
N ALA A 90 6.00 20.48 -0.48
CA ALA A 90 5.86 21.50 -1.51
C ALA A 90 6.30 21.02 -2.91
N ILE A 91 7.37 20.20 -2.99
CA ILE A 91 7.80 19.56 -4.25
C ILE A 91 6.73 18.58 -4.73
N VAL A 92 6.20 17.75 -3.83
CA VAL A 92 5.12 16.80 -4.14
C VAL A 92 3.89 17.54 -4.67
N ASP A 93 3.39 18.52 -3.92
CA ASP A 93 2.19 19.29 -4.27
C ASP A 93 2.34 20.02 -5.61
N SER A 94 3.50 20.65 -5.84
CA SER A 94 3.81 21.34 -7.10
C SER A 94 3.87 20.38 -8.29
N THR A 95 4.47 19.20 -8.08
CA THR A 95 4.60 18.18 -9.13
C THR A 95 3.24 17.57 -9.46
N GLU A 96 2.47 17.15 -8.45
CA GLU A 96 1.15 16.54 -8.65
C GLU A 96 0.13 17.52 -9.22
N ALA A 97 0.27 18.82 -8.95
CA ALA A 97 -0.54 19.86 -9.59
C ALA A 97 -0.41 19.85 -11.13
N GLN A 98 0.73 19.44 -11.68
CA GLN A 98 0.92 19.33 -13.14
C GLN A 98 0.11 18.17 -13.73
N PHE A 99 -0.14 17.11 -12.97
CA PHE A 99 -0.98 15.98 -13.41
C PHE A 99 -2.47 16.30 -13.32
N ARG A 100 -2.87 17.19 -12.42
CA ARG A 100 -4.28 17.53 -12.15
C ARG A 100 -5.06 17.91 -13.41
N ILE A 101 -4.48 18.70 -14.30
CA ILE A 101 -5.13 19.11 -15.56
C ILE A 101 -5.46 17.90 -16.44
N HIS A 102 -4.60 16.88 -16.47
CA HIS A 102 -4.80 15.67 -17.27
C HIS A 102 -5.94 14.82 -16.71
N PHE A 103 -6.03 14.70 -15.38
CA PHE A 103 -7.16 14.05 -14.71
C PHE A 103 -8.47 14.79 -14.96
N GLU A 104 -8.48 16.11 -14.81
CA GLU A 104 -9.69 16.92 -15.02
C GLU A 104 -10.21 16.81 -16.46
N VAL A 105 -9.30 16.77 -17.45
CA VAL A 105 -9.67 16.51 -18.85
C VAL A 105 -10.19 15.09 -19.05
N ALA A 106 -9.54 14.08 -18.48
CA ALA A 106 -9.98 12.69 -18.62
C ALA A 106 -11.37 12.46 -17.98
N TRP A 107 -11.60 13.03 -16.79
CA TRP A 107 -12.90 12.98 -16.11
C TRP A 107 -13.98 13.72 -16.89
N ALA A 108 -13.69 14.90 -17.45
CA ALA A 108 -14.64 15.64 -18.26
C ALA A 108 -15.06 14.85 -19.51
N LYS A 109 -14.11 14.18 -20.17
CA LYS A 109 -14.37 13.33 -21.33
C LYS A 109 -15.15 12.08 -20.95
N LEU A 110 -14.81 11.43 -19.84
CA LEU A 110 -15.54 10.28 -19.32
C LEU A 110 -16.99 10.66 -19.00
N PHE A 111 -17.19 11.81 -18.38
CA PHE A 111 -18.52 12.38 -18.14
C PHE A 111 -19.30 12.59 -19.45
N GLN A 112 -18.67 13.12 -20.50
CA GLN A 112 -19.32 13.30 -21.79
C GLN A 112 -19.81 11.98 -22.38
N LEU A 113 -18.98 10.93 -22.36
CA LEU A 113 -19.37 9.60 -22.84
C LEU A 113 -20.56 9.03 -22.04
N LEU A 114 -20.58 9.26 -20.73
CA LEU A 114 -21.66 8.84 -19.85
C LEU A 114 -22.96 9.59 -20.12
N ALA A 115 -22.90 10.92 -20.22
CA ALA A 115 -24.06 11.77 -20.48
C ALA A 115 -24.69 11.46 -21.85
N ASN A 116 -23.86 11.09 -22.84
CA ASN A 116 -24.31 10.66 -24.17
C ASN A 116 -24.86 9.22 -24.20
N GLY A 117 -24.66 8.44 -23.13
CA GLY A 117 -25.01 7.01 -23.10
C GLY A 117 -24.10 6.13 -23.96
N GLU A 118 -22.91 6.61 -24.33
CA GLU A 118 -21.91 5.83 -25.08
C GLU A 118 -21.23 4.79 -24.19
N ILE A 119 -21.17 5.05 -22.88
CA ILE A 119 -20.71 4.10 -21.87
C ILE A 119 -21.72 4.00 -20.74
N GLU A 120 -21.85 2.81 -20.18
CA GLU A 120 -22.72 2.53 -19.03
C GLU A 120 -22.00 2.78 -17.70
N CYS A 121 -22.73 3.32 -16.73
CA CYS A 121 -22.32 3.40 -15.34
C CYS A 121 -23.26 2.57 -14.48
N THR A 122 -22.66 1.86 -13.53
CA THR A 122 -23.39 1.12 -12.51
C THR A 122 -23.01 1.61 -11.12
N ALA A 123 -23.92 1.54 -10.15
CA ALA A 123 -23.71 2.07 -8.81
C ALA A 123 -24.23 1.13 -7.72
N ILE A 124 -23.67 1.25 -6.52
CA ILE A 124 -24.23 0.65 -5.30
C ILE A 124 -25.08 1.70 -4.59
N ASP A 125 -26.38 1.42 -4.40
CA ASP A 125 -27.29 2.28 -3.63
C ASP A 125 -26.84 2.34 -2.17
N PHE A 126 -26.69 3.56 -1.64
CA PHE A 126 -26.18 3.79 -0.29
C PHE A 126 -27.13 3.28 0.79
N ASP A 127 -28.43 3.49 0.64
CA ASP A 127 -29.41 3.07 1.65
C ASP A 127 -29.49 1.54 1.71
N ARG A 128 -29.40 0.86 0.57
CA ARG A 128 -29.25 -0.61 0.54
C ARG A 128 -27.96 -1.05 1.22
N TRP A 129 -26.84 -0.42 0.86
CA TRP A 129 -25.54 -0.75 1.45
C TRP A 129 -25.59 -0.65 2.99
N ASP A 130 -26.08 0.47 3.52
CA ASP A 130 -26.18 0.74 4.95
C ASP A 130 -27.05 -0.32 5.65
N ASN A 131 -28.26 -0.57 5.14
CA ASN A 131 -29.19 -1.54 5.71
C ASN A 131 -28.68 -2.99 5.68
N CYS A 132 -28.01 -3.41 4.60
CA CYS A 132 -27.54 -4.79 4.44
C CYS A 132 -26.23 -5.04 5.21
N VAL A 133 -25.33 -4.04 5.29
CA VAL A 133 -24.09 -4.15 6.07
C VAL A 133 -24.39 -4.30 7.57
N GLU A 134 -25.37 -3.56 8.09
CA GLU A 134 -25.84 -3.71 9.48
C GLU A 134 -26.38 -5.13 9.78
N ARG A 135 -26.81 -5.86 8.75
CA ARG A 135 -27.36 -7.22 8.83
C ARG A 135 -26.38 -8.31 8.40
N GLU A 136 -25.12 -7.96 8.12
CA GLU A 136 -24.09 -8.87 7.60
C GLU A 136 -24.42 -9.49 6.23
N GLU A 137 -25.34 -8.90 5.46
CA GLU A 137 -25.80 -9.35 4.14
C GLU A 137 -24.95 -8.73 3.01
N PHE A 138 -23.63 -8.98 3.03
CA PHE A 138 -22.68 -8.29 2.15
C PHE A 138 -22.88 -8.53 0.64
N GLU A 139 -23.35 -9.72 0.24
CA GLU A 139 -23.61 -10.04 -1.16
C GLU A 139 -24.78 -9.22 -1.74
N GLU A 140 -25.80 -8.96 -0.92
CA GLU A 140 -26.93 -8.12 -1.29
C GLU A 140 -26.55 -6.63 -1.27
N ALA A 141 -25.72 -6.22 -0.29
CA ALA A 141 -25.18 -4.87 -0.18
C ALA A 141 -24.41 -4.46 -1.45
N ALA A 142 -23.57 -5.36 -1.98
CA ALA A 142 -22.64 -5.09 -3.09
C ALA A 142 -23.28 -5.19 -4.50
N GLN A 143 -24.60 -5.26 -4.61
CA GLN A 143 -25.26 -5.28 -5.92
C GLN A 143 -25.11 -3.95 -6.65
N PHE A 144 -24.80 -4.02 -7.94
CA PHE A 144 -24.67 -2.86 -8.81
C PHE A 144 -25.94 -2.67 -9.63
N GLU A 145 -26.54 -1.48 -9.57
CA GLU A 145 -27.68 -1.08 -10.41
C GLU A 145 -27.23 -0.14 -11.53
N LEU A 146 -27.91 -0.21 -12.68
CA LEU A 146 -27.62 0.64 -13.82
C LEU A 146 -28.07 2.08 -13.54
N ILE A 147 -27.17 3.03 -13.75
CA ILE A 147 -27.47 4.46 -13.74
C ILE A 147 -27.77 4.91 -15.15
N MET A 148 -28.99 5.39 -15.37
CA MET A 148 -29.40 5.91 -16.67
C MET A 148 -28.63 7.19 -16.98
N ALA A 149 -28.14 7.34 -18.21
CA ALA A 149 -27.40 8.52 -18.67
C ALA A 149 -28.15 9.84 -18.38
N SER A 150 -29.47 9.84 -18.56
CA SER A 150 -30.35 10.99 -18.29
C SER A 150 -30.42 11.43 -16.83
N SER A 151 -30.00 10.57 -15.89
CA SER A 151 -30.00 10.88 -14.46
C SER A 151 -28.71 11.57 -14.00
N ILE A 152 -27.63 11.47 -14.79
CA ILE A 152 -26.31 11.97 -14.41
C ILE A 152 -26.31 13.51 -14.45
N PRO A 153 -26.10 14.19 -13.31
CA PRO A 153 -26.20 15.64 -13.27
C PRO A 153 -24.93 16.32 -13.77
N LEU A 154 -25.03 17.54 -14.30
CA LEU A 154 -23.87 18.31 -14.80
C LEU A 154 -22.86 18.67 -13.69
N ASN A 155 -23.29 18.74 -12.44
CA ASN A 155 -22.45 19.02 -11.27
C ASN A 155 -21.91 17.74 -10.61
N PHE A 156 -21.84 16.64 -11.37
CA PHE A 156 -21.31 15.38 -10.89
C PHE A 156 -19.84 15.51 -10.49
N ASP A 157 -19.52 15.19 -9.22
CA ASP A 157 -18.17 15.26 -8.68
C ASP A 157 -17.54 13.87 -8.58
N TRP A 158 -16.57 13.58 -9.46
CA TRP A 158 -15.81 12.33 -9.48
C TRP A 158 -14.88 12.17 -8.27
N LYS A 159 -14.60 13.23 -7.52
CA LYS A 159 -13.59 13.23 -6.43
C LYS A 159 -14.17 12.83 -5.07
N GLN A 160 -15.49 12.82 -4.92
CA GLN A 160 -16.11 12.53 -3.63
C GLN A 160 -16.49 11.05 -3.53
N ASN A 161 -16.11 10.42 -2.40
CA ASN A 161 -16.54 9.06 -2.03
C ASN A 161 -18.04 8.97 -1.66
N LYS A 162 -18.84 9.95 -2.08
CA LYS A 162 -20.29 9.99 -1.95
C LYS A 162 -20.82 10.63 -3.21
N ILE A 163 -21.60 9.89 -3.98
CA ILE A 163 -22.24 10.40 -5.18
C ILE A 163 -23.71 10.62 -4.91
N LYS A 164 -24.20 11.80 -5.26
CA LYS A 164 -25.63 12.10 -5.27
C LYS A 164 -26.12 12.27 -6.71
N ILE A 165 -27.08 11.45 -7.11
CA ILE A 165 -27.75 11.54 -8.41
C ILE A 165 -29.24 11.79 -8.14
N GLY A 166 -29.68 13.01 -8.38
CA GLY A 166 -31.04 13.45 -7.99
C GLY A 166 -31.25 13.38 -6.48
N ALA A 167 -32.20 12.56 -6.04
CA ALA A 167 -32.52 12.34 -4.63
C ALA A 167 -31.80 11.14 -3.99
N ARG A 168 -31.08 10.32 -4.78
CA ARG A 168 -30.45 9.07 -4.31
C ARG A 168 -28.97 9.27 -4.06
N ASN A 169 -28.47 8.57 -3.04
CA ASN A 169 -27.05 8.52 -2.69
C ASN A 169 -26.47 7.16 -3.09
N PHE A 170 -25.22 7.16 -3.52
CA PHE A 170 -24.52 5.96 -3.95
C PHE A 170 -23.20 5.82 -3.21
N ALA A 171 -22.92 4.59 -2.76
CA ALA A 171 -21.70 4.24 -2.03
C ALA A 171 -20.50 4.05 -2.96
N ALA A 172 -20.74 3.56 -4.18
CA ALA A 172 -19.70 3.35 -5.18
C ALA A 172 -20.28 3.47 -6.59
N LEU A 173 -19.43 3.85 -7.54
CA LEU A 173 -19.72 3.82 -8.97
C LEU A 173 -18.69 3.00 -9.71
N ARG A 174 -19.13 2.43 -10.81
CA ARG A 174 -18.29 1.62 -11.68
C ARG A 174 -18.68 1.83 -13.13
N VAL A 175 -17.68 2.17 -13.92
CA VAL A 175 -17.70 2.04 -15.38
C VAL A 175 -16.89 0.80 -15.73
N ARG A 176 -17.37 0.00 -16.68
CA ARG A 176 -16.63 -1.19 -17.11
C ARG A 176 -15.34 -0.82 -17.82
N THR A 177 -14.25 -1.51 -17.51
CA THR A 177 -12.93 -1.27 -18.13
C THR A 177 -12.95 -1.43 -19.64
N ASP A 178 -13.71 -2.39 -20.18
CA ASP A 178 -13.82 -2.58 -21.63
C ASP A 178 -14.50 -1.40 -22.34
N HIS A 179 -15.44 -0.72 -21.68
CA HIS A 179 -16.03 0.51 -22.19
C HIS A 179 -14.99 1.63 -22.23
N VAL A 180 -14.23 1.82 -21.17
CA VAL A 180 -13.13 2.81 -21.12
C VAL A 180 -12.11 2.55 -22.24
N LEU A 181 -11.70 1.29 -22.43
CA LEU A 181 -10.70 0.92 -23.42
C LEU A 181 -11.16 1.13 -24.87
N LYS A 182 -12.45 0.96 -25.18
CA LYS A 182 -13.01 1.27 -26.51
C LYS A 182 -12.85 2.74 -26.89
N HIS A 183 -12.89 3.63 -25.90
CA HIS A 183 -12.77 5.09 -26.08
C HIS A 183 -11.41 5.64 -25.67
N ARG A 184 -10.37 4.79 -25.53
CA ARG A 184 -9.05 5.19 -25.03
C ARG A 184 -8.42 6.35 -25.80
N GLU A 185 -8.60 6.41 -27.13
CA GLU A 185 -8.03 7.46 -27.98
C GLU A 185 -8.69 8.81 -27.77
N PHE A 186 -9.95 8.78 -27.35
CA PHE A 186 -10.68 9.98 -26.97
C PHE A 186 -10.30 10.41 -25.55
N LEU A 187 -10.32 9.47 -24.60
CA LEU A 187 -10.09 9.73 -23.17
C LEU A 187 -8.66 10.18 -22.88
N LEU A 188 -7.68 9.45 -23.40
CA LEU A 188 -6.26 9.70 -23.12
C LEU A 188 -5.66 10.65 -24.15
N PRO A 189 -4.80 11.59 -23.76
CA PRO A 189 -4.00 12.35 -24.71
C PRO A 189 -3.21 11.37 -25.59
N LYS A 190 -3.11 11.62 -26.90
CA LYS A 190 -2.32 10.77 -27.80
C LYS A 190 -0.88 10.73 -27.26
N PRO A 191 -0.40 9.59 -26.72
CA PRO A 191 0.93 9.55 -26.17
C PRO A 191 1.92 9.79 -27.29
N LYS A 192 3.03 10.47 -26.99
CA LYS A 192 4.20 10.36 -27.87
C LYS A 192 4.53 8.88 -28.00
N PRO A 193 4.76 8.36 -29.21
CA PRO A 193 5.11 6.95 -29.38
C PRO A 193 6.38 6.65 -28.58
N VAL A 194 6.26 5.82 -27.55
CA VAL A 194 7.39 5.27 -26.81
C VAL A 194 7.86 4.03 -27.54
N THR A 195 9.13 3.99 -27.93
CA THR A 195 9.70 2.85 -28.65
C THR A 195 9.80 1.65 -27.71
N LEU A 196 8.83 0.74 -27.78
CA LEU A 196 8.89 -0.55 -27.09
C LEU A 196 9.62 -1.56 -27.99
N GLY A 197 10.81 -1.99 -27.60
CA GLY A 197 11.56 -3.03 -28.32
C GLY A 197 10.82 -4.37 -28.27
N GLN A 198 10.47 -4.93 -29.43
CA GLN A 198 9.76 -6.20 -29.54
C GLN A 198 10.76 -7.37 -29.50
N PHE A 199 10.68 -8.21 -28.46
CA PHE A 199 11.25 -9.56 -28.46
C PHE A 199 10.29 -10.51 -27.74
N GLY A 200 9.81 -11.54 -28.46
CA GLY A 200 9.12 -12.73 -27.95
C GLY A 200 8.20 -12.58 -26.74
N SER A 201 6.92 -12.29 -26.98
CA SER A 201 5.76 -12.59 -26.11
C SER A 201 6.00 -12.67 -24.59
N PHE A 202 6.63 -11.66 -24.00
CA PHE A 202 6.52 -11.25 -22.59
C PHE A 202 6.93 -9.78 -22.53
N PHE A 203 6.09 -8.89 -22.01
CA PHE A 203 6.46 -7.48 -21.83
C PHE A 203 7.39 -7.37 -20.63
N VAL A 204 8.68 -7.15 -20.87
CA VAL A 204 9.63 -6.71 -19.85
C VAL A 204 10.22 -5.39 -20.32
N SER A 205 9.91 -4.31 -19.59
CA SER A 205 10.56 -3.01 -19.76
C SER A 205 12.08 -3.16 -19.57
N SER A 206 12.86 -2.65 -20.52
CA SER A 206 14.32 -2.67 -20.52
C SER A 206 14.96 -1.59 -19.64
N ASN A 207 14.23 -1.00 -18.70
CA ASN A 207 14.86 -0.22 -17.63
C ASN A 207 15.36 -1.18 -16.55
N THR A 208 16.65 -1.54 -16.65
CA THR A 208 17.43 -2.10 -15.54
C THR A 208 17.70 -1.08 -14.41
N ASP A 209 17.09 0.11 -14.45
CA ASP A 209 17.01 1.07 -13.35
C ASP A 209 15.75 0.88 -12.50
N ARG A 210 15.23 -0.35 -12.43
CA ARG A 210 14.55 -0.76 -11.20
C ARG A 210 15.63 -0.72 -10.10
N PRO A 211 15.60 0.17 -9.09
CA PRO A 211 15.91 -0.35 -7.78
C PRO A 211 14.89 -1.47 -7.61
N ALA A 212 15.31 -2.72 -7.79
CA ALA A 212 14.51 -3.86 -7.36
C ALA A 212 14.10 -3.47 -5.95
N ALA A 213 12.79 -3.23 -5.77
CA ALA A 213 12.26 -2.80 -4.49
C ALA A 213 13.00 -3.65 -3.47
N ARG A 214 13.79 -3.01 -2.59
CA ARG A 214 14.20 -3.70 -1.38
C ARG A 214 12.86 -3.96 -0.74
N ARG A 215 12.28 -5.13 -1.01
CA ARG A 215 11.16 -5.66 -0.26
C ARG A 215 11.61 -5.41 1.15
N LYS A 216 10.93 -4.49 1.85
CA LYS A 216 11.08 -4.40 3.30
C LYS A 216 10.64 -5.78 3.73
N ARG A 217 11.61 -6.68 3.89
CA ARG A 217 11.40 -7.96 4.51
C ARG A 217 10.73 -7.55 5.81
N GLY A 218 9.48 -7.98 6.02
CA GLY A 218 8.86 -7.82 7.32
C GLY A 218 9.91 -8.20 8.35
N ARG A 219 10.02 -7.39 9.42
CA ARG A 219 11.01 -7.61 10.48
C ARG A 219 11.05 -9.11 10.74
N PRO A 220 12.17 -9.81 10.46
CA PRO A 220 12.20 -11.25 10.63
C PRO A 220 11.71 -11.54 12.03
N HIS A 221 10.77 -12.49 12.19
CA HIS A 221 10.49 -12.99 13.52
C HIS A 221 11.83 -13.38 14.12
N GLU A 222 12.21 -12.69 15.18
CA GLU A 222 13.48 -12.88 15.84
C GLU A 222 13.38 -14.21 16.58
N VAL A 223 13.71 -15.28 15.84
CA VAL A 223 13.82 -16.63 16.37
C VAL A 223 15.15 -16.68 17.11
N ASN A 224 15.12 -17.10 18.37
CA ASN A 224 16.34 -17.29 19.13
C ASN A 224 17.08 -18.52 18.59
N TRP A 225 18.04 -18.28 17.70
CA TRP A 225 18.85 -19.34 17.09
C TRP A 225 19.77 -20.04 18.09
N GLY A 226 20.02 -19.45 19.26
CA GLY A 226 20.75 -20.09 20.36
C GLY A 226 20.01 -21.33 20.86
N ASP A 227 18.73 -21.17 21.18
CA ASP A 227 17.87 -22.25 21.71
C ASP A 227 17.71 -23.39 20.69
N LEU A 228 17.61 -23.06 19.40
CA LEU A 228 17.56 -24.08 18.34
C LEU A 228 18.89 -24.83 18.14
N ARG A 229 20.04 -24.19 18.37
CA ARG A 229 21.34 -24.88 18.36
C ARG A 229 21.47 -25.82 19.54
N GLU A 230 21.05 -25.37 20.72
CA GLU A 230 21.06 -26.18 21.93
C GLU A 230 20.14 -27.40 21.78
N HIS A 231 18.94 -27.20 21.24
CA HIS A 231 18.04 -28.31 20.95
C HIS A 231 18.64 -29.30 19.93
N LEU A 232 19.28 -28.81 18.86
CA LEU A 232 20.00 -29.67 17.91
C LEU A 232 21.13 -30.47 18.59
N ALA A 233 21.90 -29.83 19.50
CA ALA A 233 22.94 -30.52 20.25
C ALA A 233 22.35 -31.62 21.16
N ASN A 234 21.25 -31.32 21.85
CA ASN A 234 20.53 -32.28 22.69
C ASN A 234 19.99 -33.48 21.89
N LEU A 235 19.48 -33.26 20.67
CA LEU A 235 19.05 -34.33 19.77
C LEU A 235 20.23 -35.23 19.36
N VAL A 236 21.40 -34.65 19.12
CA VAL A 236 22.61 -35.39 18.72
C VAL A 236 23.18 -36.17 19.91
N GLU A 237 23.33 -35.53 21.07
CA GLU A 237 23.82 -36.18 22.30
C GLU A 237 22.88 -37.28 22.79
N GLY A 238 21.57 -37.09 22.62
CA GLY A 238 20.55 -38.10 22.93
C GLY A 238 20.40 -39.21 21.89
N GLY A 239 21.11 -39.15 20.75
CA GLY A 239 20.98 -40.12 19.66
C GLY A 239 19.60 -40.11 18.98
N LEU A 240 18.86 -39.01 19.08
CA LEU A 240 17.50 -38.81 18.55
C LEU A 240 17.48 -37.94 17.27
N ALA A 241 18.65 -37.57 16.75
CA ALA A 241 18.76 -36.81 15.52
C ALA A 241 18.11 -37.59 14.35
N PRO A 242 17.18 -36.96 13.59
CA PRO A 242 16.52 -37.62 12.46
C PRO A 242 17.50 -38.12 11.39
N ASN A 243 17.16 -39.19 10.67
CA ASN A 243 18.09 -39.82 9.72
C ASN A 243 18.52 -38.93 8.55
N THR A 244 17.76 -37.89 8.22
CA THR A 244 18.08 -36.98 7.12
C THR A 244 18.15 -35.54 7.59
N LYS A 245 19.04 -34.78 6.95
CA LYS A 245 19.16 -33.33 7.16
C LYS A 245 17.83 -32.61 6.97
N GLU A 246 17.02 -33.03 6.01
CA GLU A 246 15.73 -32.40 5.72
C GLU A 246 14.69 -32.70 6.82
N SER A 247 14.62 -33.95 7.29
CA SER A 247 13.77 -34.31 8.44
C SER A 247 14.19 -33.57 9.72
N CYS A 248 15.49 -33.39 9.93
CA CYS A 248 16.02 -32.60 11.04
C CYS A 248 15.59 -31.13 10.96
N ILE A 249 15.56 -30.55 9.76
CA ILE A 249 15.07 -29.18 9.57
C ILE A 249 13.60 -29.06 9.96
N TYR A 250 12.74 -30.03 9.60
CA TYR A 250 11.33 -30.00 10.00
C TYR A 250 11.13 -30.20 11.51
N GLU A 251 11.95 -31.03 12.15
CA GLU A 251 11.93 -31.20 13.61
C GLU A 251 12.26 -29.89 14.34
N LEU A 252 13.28 -29.16 13.86
CA LEU A 252 13.64 -27.84 14.42
C LEU A 252 12.55 -26.79 14.21
N ILE A 253 11.79 -26.86 13.12
CA ILE A 253 10.62 -25.99 12.88
C ILE A 253 9.51 -26.35 13.86
N ALA A 254 9.19 -27.64 14.01
CA ALA A 254 8.15 -28.12 14.93
C ALA A 254 8.47 -27.77 16.38
N TYR A 255 9.74 -27.88 16.80
CA TYR A 255 10.20 -27.44 18.12
C TYR A 255 10.03 -25.94 18.31
N ALA A 256 10.45 -25.11 17.33
CA ALA A 256 10.29 -23.66 17.41
C ALA A 256 8.80 -23.25 17.48
N GLU A 257 7.93 -23.94 16.75
CA GLU A 257 6.50 -23.66 16.77
C GLU A 257 5.88 -23.96 18.13
N LYS A 258 6.28 -25.09 18.73
CA LYS A 258 5.70 -25.59 19.97
C LYS A 258 6.25 -24.87 21.22
N GLU A 259 7.56 -24.70 21.31
CA GLU A 259 8.23 -24.23 22.53
C GLU A 259 8.56 -22.73 22.48
N LEU A 260 8.83 -22.18 21.28
CA LEU A 260 9.18 -20.77 21.11
C LEU A 260 8.01 -19.92 20.57
N GLY A 261 6.89 -20.57 20.18
CA GLY A 261 5.73 -19.91 19.59
C GLY A 261 6.05 -19.21 18.26
N LYS A 262 7.09 -19.66 17.54
CA LYS A 262 7.55 -19.09 16.26
C LYS A 262 7.67 -20.18 15.20
N SER A 263 7.20 -19.89 13.99
CA SER A 263 7.37 -20.77 12.83
C SER A 263 8.46 -20.26 11.88
N PRO A 264 9.76 -20.58 12.10
CA PRO A 264 10.80 -20.26 11.14
C PRO A 264 10.56 -21.02 9.84
N SER A 265 10.76 -20.35 8.69
CA SER A 265 10.72 -21.06 7.42
C SER A 265 11.90 -22.02 7.27
N ARG A 266 11.69 -23.14 6.55
CA ARG A 266 12.73 -24.10 6.15
C ARG A 266 14.02 -23.44 5.66
N SER A 267 13.91 -22.45 4.76
CA SER A 267 15.05 -21.73 4.23
C SER A 267 15.80 -20.90 5.28
N SER A 268 15.11 -20.45 6.34
CA SER A 268 15.73 -19.70 7.44
C SER A 268 16.51 -20.61 8.37
N VAL A 269 15.98 -21.79 8.69
CA VAL A 269 16.71 -22.84 9.45
C VAL A 269 17.95 -23.28 8.68
N GLN A 270 17.78 -23.59 7.39
CA GLN A 270 18.89 -23.98 6.53
C GLN A 270 19.96 -22.88 6.41
N ARG A 271 19.58 -21.60 6.41
CA ARG A 271 20.55 -20.50 6.31
C ARG A 271 21.33 -20.29 7.61
N ASN A 272 20.66 -20.35 8.76
CA ASN A 272 21.26 -19.99 10.05
C ASN A 272 21.96 -21.16 10.76
N LEU A 273 21.55 -22.41 10.48
CA LEU A 273 22.09 -23.62 11.09
C LEU A 273 22.79 -24.55 10.09
N ASN A 274 23.15 -24.04 8.90
CA ASN A 274 23.72 -24.87 7.84
C ASN A 274 25.01 -25.59 8.28
N LYS A 275 25.86 -24.90 9.04
CA LYS A 275 27.17 -25.41 9.44
C LYS A 275 27.01 -26.54 10.43
N GLU A 276 26.15 -26.36 11.42
CA GLU A 276 25.81 -27.31 12.46
C GLU A 276 25.10 -28.53 11.88
N LEU A 277 24.11 -28.33 11.01
CA LEU A 277 23.45 -29.41 10.29
C LEU A 277 24.42 -30.16 9.38
N ASN A 278 25.32 -29.46 8.68
CA ASN A 278 26.34 -30.13 7.88
C ASN A 278 27.31 -30.92 8.77
N LEU A 279 27.69 -30.44 9.95
CA LEU A 279 28.57 -31.19 10.85
C LEU A 279 27.92 -32.48 11.35
N VAL A 280 26.62 -32.44 11.66
CA VAL A 280 25.86 -33.63 12.08
C VAL A 280 25.72 -34.65 10.95
N TYR A 281 25.52 -34.19 9.72
CA TYR A 281 25.22 -35.06 8.56
C TYR A 281 26.37 -35.19 7.55
N ALA A 282 27.57 -34.68 7.83
CA ALA A 282 28.74 -34.80 6.94
C ALA A 282 29.37 -36.20 6.95
N GLN A 283 28.89 -37.11 7.80
CA GLN A 283 29.41 -38.47 7.94
C GLN A 283 28.39 -39.57 7.58
N ASN A 284 27.25 -39.22 7.00
CA ASN A 284 26.27 -40.17 6.46
C ASN A 284 26.18 -40.08 4.93
#